data_AF-A0A3N5WQR4-F1
#
_entry.id   AF-A0A3N5WQR4-F1
#
_cell.length_a   1.000
_cell.length_b   1.000
_cell.length_c   1.000
_cell.angle_alpha   90.00
_cell.angle_beta   90.00
_cell.angle_gamma   90.00
#
_symmetry.space_group_name_H-M   'P 1'
#
loop_
_entity.id
_entity.type
_entity.pdbx_description
1 polymer ?
#
loop_
_entity_poly.entity_id
_entity_poly.type
_entity_poly.pdbx_seq_one_letter_code
_entity_poly.pdbx_strand_id
1 'polypeptide(L)'
;MRSKLRACGAMTLLSLLIATIAVFGQPRWRARPHITIRAVYGGVPQELFDQGKSLADYGINAVFLGSGSINAERLSTLRAQGAKVFAEFNSMHHAEYLKDHPDATPIGVDGKAAPPPEGWQGVCPTHKGYRQNRMSAFRAALR
;
A
#
# COMPACT_ATOMS: atom_id res chain seq x y z
N MET A 1 -12.87 63.64 5.36
CA MET A 1 -13.00 62.57 4.34
C MET A 1 -11.66 61.94 3.89
N ARG A 2 -10.60 61.93 4.73
CA ARG A 2 -9.28 61.34 4.39
C ARG A 2 -8.90 60.07 5.20
N SER A 3 -9.67 59.69 6.22
CA SER A 3 -9.34 58.55 7.09
C SER A 3 -9.79 57.19 6.56
N LYS A 4 -10.87 57.11 5.77
CA LYS A 4 -11.41 55.83 5.27
C LYS A 4 -10.61 55.21 4.11
N LEU A 5 -9.86 56.02 3.34
CA LEU A 5 -9.08 55.52 2.20
C LEU A 5 -7.78 54.81 2.63
N ARG A 6 -7.23 55.14 3.80
CA ARG A 6 -5.99 54.51 4.31
C ARG A 6 -6.23 53.11 4.87
N ALA A 7 -7.42 52.83 5.40
CA ALA A 7 -7.76 51.54 5.98
C ALA A 7 -7.92 50.42 4.93
N CYS A 8 -8.45 50.76 3.74
CA CYS A 8 -8.70 49.78 2.68
C CYS A 8 -7.37 49.29 2.04
N GLY A 9 -6.41 50.19 1.78
CA GLY A 9 -5.12 49.83 1.21
C GLY A 9 -4.24 48.96 2.13
N ALA A 10 -4.28 49.23 3.45
CA ALA A 10 -3.54 48.44 4.44
C ALA A 10 -4.10 47.01 4.59
N MET A 11 -5.43 46.85 4.47
CA MET A 11 -6.09 45.55 4.61
C MET A 11 -5.86 44.64 3.40
N THR A 12 -5.80 45.20 2.18
CA THR A 12 -5.45 44.45 0.95
C THR A 12 -3.98 44.02 0.93
N LEU A 13 -3.06 44.89 1.37
CA LEU A 13 -1.63 44.56 1.50
C LEU A 13 -1.37 43.46 2.55
N LEU A 14 -2.07 43.52 3.70
CA LEU A 14 -1.98 42.49 4.74
C LEU A 14 -2.54 41.14 4.27
N SER A 15 -3.61 41.15 3.47
CA SER A 15 -4.21 39.95 2.88
C SER A 15 -3.28 39.27 1.86
N LEU A 16 -2.60 40.06 1.01
CA LEU A 16 -1.56 39.54 0.10
C LEU A 16 -0.34 39.00 0.85
N LEU A 17 0.03 39.62 1.97
CA LEU A 17 1.18 39.19 2.79
C LEU A 17 0.90 37.87 3.52
N ILE A 18 -0.33 37.67 4.03
CA ILE A 18 -0.74 36.41 4.67
C ILE A 18 -0.85 35.29 3.63
N ALA A 19 -1.37 35.58 2.43
CA ALA A 19 -1.46 34.60 1.34
C ALA A 19 -0.07 34.16 0.85
N THR A 20 0.94 35.05 0.82
CA THR A 20 2.31 34.67 0.46
C THR A 20 2.97 33.83 1.54
N ILE A 21 2.81 34.14 2.82
CA ILE A 21 3.37 33.32 3.93
C ILE A 21 2.77 31.90 3.94
N ALA A 22 1.47 31.77 3.64
CA ALA A 22 0.80 30.46 3.59
C ALA A 22 1.28 29.54 2.45
N VAL A 23 1.76 30.12 1.33
CA VAL A 23 2.31 29.35 0.20
C VAL A 23 3.74 28.88 0.48
N PHE A 24 4.56 29.69 1.17
CA PHE A 24 5.96 29.33 1.49
C PHE A 24 6.13 28.51 2.77
N GLY A 25 5.14 28.51 3.67
CA GLY A 25 5.18 27.80 4.95
C GLY A 25 4.71 26.35 4.91
N GLN A 26 4.28 25.83 3.75
CA GLN A 26 3.97 24.41 3.65
C GLN A 26 5.24 23.60 3.94
N PRO A 27 5.18 22.55 4.77
CA PRO A 27 6.34 21.69 4.98
C PRO A 27 6.76 21.13 3.62
N ARG A 28 7.82 21.71 3.04
CA ARG A 28 8.42 21.14 1.83
C ARG A 28 8.97 19.81 2.26
N TRP A 29 8.35 18.74 1.80
CA TRP A 29 8.85 17.39 1.96
C TRP A 29 10.32 17.39 1.52
N ARG A 30 11.23 17.42 2.49
CA ARG A 30 12.65 17.50 2.19
C ARG A 30 13.01 16.21 1.47
N ALA A 31 13.66 16.32 0.32
CA ALA A 31 14.14 15.14 -0.38
C ALA A 31 14.99 14.32 0.60
N ARG A 32 14.67 13.02 0.72
CA ARG A 32 15.39 12.06 1.56
C ARG A 32 16.20 11.18 0.61
N PRO A 33 17.38 11.63 0.14
CA PRO A 33 18.13 10.91 -0.90
C PRO A 33 18.61 9.52 -0.46
N HIS A 34 18.68 9.28 0.85
CA HIS A 34 18.98 7.97 1.42
C HIS A 34 17.81 6.97 1.31
N ILE A 35 16.58 7.42 1.06
CA ILE A 35 15.43 6.54 0.84
C ILE A 35 15.41 6.13 -0.63
N THR A 36 15.85 4.91 -0.89
CA THR A 36 15.92 4.34 -2.24
C THR A 36 14.62 3.67 -2.68
N ILE A 37 13.80 3.23 -1.73
CA ILE A 37 12.51 2.58 -1.97
C ILE A 37 11.42 3.26 -1.13
N ARG A 38 10.39 3.76 -1.80
CA ARG A 38 9.12 4.16 -1.21
C ARG A 38 8.03 3.35 -1.89
N ALA A 39 7.50 2.38 -1.16
CA ALA A 39 6.59 1.39 -1.71
C ALA A 39 5.19 1.48 -1.13
N VAL A 40 4.23 0.95 -1.87
CA VAL A 40 2.86 0.67 -1.39
C VAL A 40 2.52 -0.80 -1.58
N TYR A 41 1.58 -1.30 -0.78
CA TYR A 41 1.05 -2.67 -0.85
C TYR A 41 -0.24 -2.73 -1.65
N GLY A 42 -0.48 -3.87 -2.31
CA GLY A 42 -1.80 -4.28 -2.76
C GLY A 42 -2.45 -3.31 -3.75
N GLY A 43 -3.76 -3.42 -3.98
CA GLY A 43 -4.54 -2.72 -5.02
C GLY A 43 -4.51 -1.17 -5.02
N VAL A 44 -3.80 -0.54 -4.09
CA VAL A 44 -3.64 0.92 -3.96
C VAL A 44 -3.17 1.61 -5.26
N PRO A 45 -2.23 1.07 -6.07
CA PRO A 45 -1.90 1.69 -7.36
C PRO A 45 -3.11 1.83 -8.29
N GLN A 46 -4.01 0.85 -8.31
CA GLN A 46 -5.20 0.92 -9.16
C GLN A 46 -6.12 2.06 -8.73
N GLU A 47 -6.36 2.21 -7.43
CA GLU A 47 -7.17 3.30 -6.89
C GLU A 47 -6.61 4.69 -7.23
N LEU A 48 -5.28 4.82 -7.25
CA LEU A 48 -4.62 6.06 -7.69
C LEU A 48 -4.86 6.32 -9.18
N PHE A 49 -4.70 5.29 -10.01
CA PHE A 49 -4.89 5.41 -11.46
C PHE A 49 -6.35 5.73 -11.82
N ASP A 50 -7.31 5.14 -11.12
CA ASP A 50 -8.75 5.39 -11.30
C ASP A 50 -9.11 6.85 -10.97
N GLN A 51 -8.34 7.50 -10.10
CA GLN A 51 -8.45 8.93 -9.78
C GLN A 51 -7.64 9.83 -10.74
N GLY A 52 -7.03 9.27 -11.78
CA GLY A 52 -6.15 9.97 -12.71
C GLY A 52 -4.83 10.43 -12.07
N LYS A 53 -4.43 9.84 -10.95
CA LYS A 53 -3.16 10.12 -10.25
C LYS A 53 -2.06 9.18 -10.69
N SER A 54 -0.81 9.62 -10.52
CA SER A 54 0.38 8.80 -10.76
C SER A 54 1.04 8.36 -9.46
N LEU A 55 1.90 7.34 -9.53
CA LEU A 55 2.75 6.96 -8.39
C LEU A 55 3.71 8.10 -7.99
N ALA A 56 4.16 8.88 -8.97
CA ALA A 56 5.08 9.99 -8.78
C ALA A 56 4.46 11.14 -7.97
N ASP A 57 3.13 11.34 -8.06
CA ASP A 57 2.41 12.36 -7.28
C ASP A 57 2.59 12.17 -5.77
N TYR A 58 2.87 10.94 -5.34
CA TYR A 58 3.09 10.54 -3.94
C TYR A 58 4.55 10.16 -3.64
N GLY A 59 5.43 10.31 -4.64
CA GLY A 59 6.84 9.91 -4.56
C GLY A 59 7.05 8.41 -4.40
N ILE A 60 6.08 7.59 -4.84
CA ILE A 60 6.15 6.13 -4.81
C ILE A 60 7.00 5.67 -6.00
N ASN A 61 7.94 4.76 -5.75
CA ASN A 61 8.81 4.18 -6.78
C ASN A 61 8.85 2.65 -6.73
N ALA A 62 8.00 2.03 -5.92
CA ALA A 62 7.90 0.59 -5.79
C ALA A 62 6.50 0.13 -5.39
N VAL A 63 6.15 -1.11 -5.73
CA VAL A 63 4.87 -1.74 -5.40
C VAL A 63 5.10 -3.18 -4.97
N PHE A 64 4.48 -3.58 -3.85
CA PHE A 64 4.33 -4.99 -3.45
C PHE A 64 3.00 -5.52 -3.96
N LEU A 65 3.04 -6.52 -4.85
CA LEU A 65 1.85 -7.18 -5.40
C LEU A 65 1.75 -8.61 -4.91
N GLY A 66 0.58 -9.01 -4.44
CA GLY A 66 0.25 -10.41 -4.21
C GLY A 66 0.56 -11.24 -5.46
N SER A 67 1.38 -12.28 -5.31
CA SER A 67 1.89 -13.14 -6.37
C SER A 67 0.80 -13.70 -7.29
N GLY A 68 -0.37 -14.05 -6.75
CA GLY A 68 -1.51 -14.51 -7.55
C GLY A 68 -2.16 -13.44 -8.45
N SER A 69 -1.84 -12.16 -8.25
CA SER A 69 -2.37 -11.03 -9.03
C SER A 69 -1.39 -10.50 -10.07
N ILE A 70 -0.19 -11.09 -10.16
CA ILE A 70 0.83 -10.69 -11.11
C ILE A 70 0.46 -11.22 -12.50
N ASN A 71 0.39 -10.31 -13.48
CA ASN A 71 0.22 -10.64 -14.88
C ASN A 71 0.97 -9.62 -15.75
N ALA A 72 1.12 -9.92 -17.05
CA ALA A 72 1.91 -9.11 -17.98
C ALA A 72 1.39 -7.66 -18.10
N GLU A 73 0.07 -7.48 -18.16
CA GLU A 73 -0.57 -6.16 -18.27
C GLU A 73 -0.27 -5.30 -17.05
N ARG A 74 -0.52 -5.81 -15.84
CA ARG A 74 -0.29 -5.09 -14.58
C ARG A 74 1.19 -4.76 -14.39
N LEU A 75 2.09 -5.67 -14.74
CA LEU A 75 3.53 -5.40 -14.71
C LEU A 75 3.93 -4.30 -15.69
N SER A 76 3.37 -4.30 -16.90
CA SER A 76 3.61 -3.27 -17.90
C SER A 76 3.17 -1.89 -17.39
N THR A 77 1.95 -1.80 -16.87
CA THR A 77 1.40 -0.55 -16.30
C THR A 77 2.28 -0.01 -15.17
N LEU A 78 2.68 -0.84 -14.22
CA LEU A 78 3.51 -0.41 -13.09
C LEU A 78 4.94 -0.02 -13.52
N ARG A 79 5.53 -0.72 -14.49
CA ARG A 79 6.85 -0.38 -15.03
C ARG A 79 6.81 0.93 -15.83
N ALA A 80 5.73 1.19 -16.55
CA ALA A 80 5.52 2.46 -17.25
C ALA A 80 5.45 3.66 -16.27
N GLN A 81 5.00 3.42 -15.02
CA GLN A 81 5.05 4.39 -13.93
C GLN A 81 6.45 4.53 -13.28
N GLY A 82 7.47 3.81 -13.78
CA GLY A 82 8.83 3.82 -13.24
C GLY A 82 8.99 3.02 -11.94
N ALA A 83 8.02 2.17 -11.59
CA ALA A 83 8.04 1.44 -10.32
C ALA A 83 8.83 0.13 -10.40
N LYS A 84 9.56 -0.18 -9.31
CA LYS A 84 10.02 -1.54 -9.03
C LYS A 84 8.85 -2.38 -8.53
N VAL A 85 8.71 -3.61 -9.02
CA VAL A 85 7.64 -4.51 -8.58
C VAL A 85 8.24 -5.64 -7.75
N PHE A 86 7.69 -5.83 -6.56
CA PHE A 86 8.05 -6.90 -5.63
C PHE A 86 6.88 -7.88 -5.51
N ALA A 87 7.13 -9.17 -5.69
CA ALA A 87 6.14 -10.20 -5.50
C ALA A 87 5.98 -10.52 -4.01
N GLU A 88 4.79 -10.32 -3.48
CA GLU A 88 4.39 -10.76 -2.16
C GLU A 88 3.87 -12.21 -2.25
N PHE A 89 4.45 -13.08 -1.42
CA PHE A 89 4.02 -14.48 -1.35
C PHE A 89 3.52 -14.80 0.05
N ASN A 90 2.22 -15.05 0.14
CA ASN A 90 1.60 -15.44 1.38
C ASN A 90 1.96 -16.90 1.73
N SER A 91 2.54 -17.09 2.92
CA SER A 91 2.98 -18.40 3.41
C SER A 91 2.02 -19.03 4.43
N MET A 92 1.15 -18.26 5.09
CA MET A 92 0.43 -18.71 6.30
C MET A 92 -1.03 -18.26 6.41
N HIS A 93 -1.45 -17.25 5.65
CA HIS A 93 -2.78 -16.66 5.75
C HIS A 93 -3.62 -17.00 4.51
N HIS A 94 -4.08 -18.25 4.43
CA HIS A 94 -4.88 -18.74 3.30
C HIS A 94 -6.13 -19.45 3.81
N ALA A 95 -7.06 -18.65 4.36
CA ALA A 95 -8.28 -19.13 5.00
C ALA A 95 -9.11 -20.06 4.09
N GLU A 96 -9.11 -19.79 2.78
CA GLU A 96 -9.80 -20.60 1.78
C GLU A 96 -9.34 -22.06 1.78
N TYR A 97 -8.06 -22.32 2.09
CA TYR A 97 -7.53 -23.68 2.18
C TYR A 97 -8.27 -24.53 3.22
N LEU A 98 -8.78 -23.92 4.29
CA LEU A 98 -9.46 -24.64 5.37
C LEU A 98 -10.86 -25.15 4.97
N LYS A 99 -11.45 -24.65 3.88
CA LYS A 99 -12.76 -25.11 3.39
C LYS A 99 -12.71 -26.58 2.99
N ASP A 100 -11.63 -26.98 2.33
CA ASP A 100 -11.40 -28.36 1.87
C ASP A 100 -10.48 -29.15 2.80
N HIS A 101 -9.82 -28.47 3.75
CA HIS A 101 -8.85 -29.04 4.71
C HIS A 101 -9.08 -28.51 6.14
N PRO A 102 -10.22 -28.84 6.78
CA PRO A 102 -10.50 -28.39 8.14
C PRO A 102 -9.50 -28.93 9.18
N ASP A 103 -8.84 -30.04 8.88
CA ASP A 103 -7.75 -30.64 9.66
C ASP A 103 -6.48 -29.79 9.69
N ALA A 104 -6.34 -28.81 8.79
CA ALA A 104 -5.26 -27.85 8.78
C ALA A 104 -5.52 -26.62 9.69
N THR A 105 -6.65 -26.58 10.41
CA THR A 105 -6.97 -25.47 11.31
C THR A 105 -5.96 -25.41 12.47
N PRO A 106 -5.38 -24.23 12.79
CA PRO A 106 -4.53 -24.08 13.96
C PRO A 106 -5.26 -24.49 15.24
N ILE A 107 -4.54 -25.11 16.18
CA ILE A 107 -5.08 -25.53 17.47
C ILE A 107 -4.60 -24.58 18.56
N GLY A 108 -5.53 -24.11 19.40
CA GLY A 108 -5.27 -23.24 20.54
C GLY A 108 -4.66 -23.97 21.73
N VAL A 109 -4.30 -23.21 22.76
CA VAL A 109 -3.70 -23.76 24.00
C VAL A 109 -4.65 -24.68 24.78
N ASP A 110 -5.94 -24.59 24.52
CA ASP A 110 -6.99 -25.44 25.09
C ASP A 110 -7.22 -26.74 24.30
N GLY A 111 -6.44 -26.98 23.24
CA GLY A 111 -6.56 -28.14 22.37
C GLY A 111 -7.70 -28.06 21.36
N LYS A 112 -8.40 -26.92 21.24
CA LYS A 112 -9.51 -26.74 20.29
C LYS A 112 -9.05 -25.95 19.05
N ALA A 113 -9.87 -25.99 18.00
CA ALA A 113 -9.66 -25.14 16.82
C ALA A 113 -9.57 -23.67 17.23
N ALA A 114 -8.48 -23.00 16.87
CA ALA A 114 -8.27 -21.60 17.16
C ALA A 114 -9.18 -20.76 16.25
N PRO A 115 -10.01 -19.85 16.82
CA PRO A 115 -10.83 -18.96 16.02
C PRO A 115 -9.96 -17.95 15.27
N PRO A 116 -10.48 -17.31 14.21
CA PRO A 116 -9.77 -16.27 13.49
C PRO A 116 -9.58 -15.04 14.40
N PRO A 117 -8.33 -14.64 14.73
CA PRO A 117 -8.10 -13.38 15.42
C PRO A 117 -8.51 -12.22 14.51
N GLU A 118 -9.50 -11.41 14.93
CA GLU A 118 -9.95 -10.23 14.17
C GLU A 118 -10.31 -10.50 12.70
N GLY A 119 -10.79 -11.72 12.40
CA GLY A 119 -11.11 -12.16 11.04
C GLY A 119 -9.93 -12.66 10.21
N TRP A 120 -8.71 -12.66 10.75
CA TRP A 120 -7.50 -13.15 10.08
C TRP A 120 -7.23 -14.62 10.39
N GLN A 121 -7.80 -15.53 9.60
CA GLN A 121 -7.59 -16.97 9.81
C GLN A 121 -6.27 -17.45 9.20
N GLY A 122 -5.35 -17.89 10.06
CA GLY A 122 -4.16 -18.62 9.65
C GLY A 122 -4.42 -20.11 9.39
N VAL A 123 -3.44 -20.78 8.79
CA VAL A 123 -3.40 -22.24 8.62
C VAL A 123 -2.25 -22.81 9.45
N CYS A 124 -2.40 -24.03 9.96
CA CYS A 124 -1.39 -24.71 10.76
C CYS A 124 -0.06 -24.83 9.96
N PRO A 125 1.05 -24.24 10.44
CA PRO A 125 2.30 -24.17 9.67
C PRO A 125 2.99 -25.53 9.51
N THR A 126 2.65 -26.50 10.36
CA THR A 126 3.19 -27.86 10.33
C THR A 126 2.30 -28.83 9.54
N HIS A 127 1.14 -28.39 9.04
CA HIS A 127 0.27 -29.23 8.23
C HIS A 127 0.97 -29.61 6.91
N LYS A 128 1.23 -30.91 6.71
CA LYS A 128 2.03 -31.41 5.58
C LYS A 128 1.44 -31.04 4.23
N GLY A 129 0.12 -31.21 4.07
CA GLY A 129 -0.59 -30.85 2.84
C GLY A 129 -0.52 -29.35 2.54
N TYR A 130 -0.63 -28.52 3.57
CA TYR A 130 -0.55 -27.07 3.40
C TYR A 130 0.85 -26.62 3.00
N ARG A 131 1.89 -27.17 3.65
CA ARG A 131 3.28 -26.90 3.26
C ARG A 131 3.52 -27.27 1.79
N GLN A 132 3.07 -28.44 1.35
CA GLN A 132 3.20 -28.85 -0.05
C GLN A 132 2.46 -27.91 -1.00
N ASN A 133 1.22 -27.53 -0.67
CA ASN A 133 0.43 -26.56 -1.42
C ASN A 133 1.18 -25.23 -1.57
N ARG A 134 1.68 -24.64 -0.47
CA ARG A 134 2.42 -23.38 -0.51
C ARG A 134 3.74 -23.49 -1.28
N MET A 135 4.49 -24.57 -1.10
CA MET A 135 5.73 -24.77 -1.87
C MET A 135 5.48 -24.92 -3.37
N SER A 136 4.37 -25.55 -3.77
CA SER A 136 3.97 -25.63 -5.18
C SER A 136 3.63 -24.25 -5.74
N ALA A 137 2.79 -23.49 -5.03
CA ALA A 137 2.43 -22.13 -5.40
C ALA A 137 3.64 -21.19 -5.49
N PHE A 138 4.60 -21.31 -4.57
CA PHE A 138 5.82 -20.50 -4.59
C PHE A 138 6.65 -20.77 -5.84
N ARG A 139 6.85 -22.05 -6.19
CA ARG A 139 7.58 -22.41 -7.42
C ARG A 139 6.86 -21.94 -8.68
N ALA A 140 5.53 -21.98 -8.69
CA ALA A 140 4.73 -21.46 -9.79
C ALA A 140 4.91 -19.94 -9.96
N ALA A 141 4.97 -19.18 -8.86
CA ALA A 141 5.16 -17.74 -8.88
C ALA A 141 6.54 -17.27 -9.37
N LEU A 142 7.52 -18.18 -9.47
CA LEU A 142 8.87 -17.89 -9.97
C LEU A 142 9.06 -18.18 -11.46
N ARG A 143 8.04 -18.74 -12.12
CA ARG A 143 8.04 -19.07 -13.55
C ARG A 143 7.40 -17.94 -14.36
#